data_AF-A0A3B9RYN7-F1
#
_entry.id   AF-A0A3B9RYN7-F1
#
_cell.length_a   1.000
_cell.length_b   1.000
_cell.length_c   1.000
_cell.angle_alpha   90.00
_cell.angle_beta   90.00
_cell.angle_gamma   90.00
#
_symmetry.space_group_name_H-M   'P 1'
#
loop_
_entity.id
_entity.type
_entity.pdbx_description
1 polymer ?
#
loop_
_entity_poly.entity_id
_entity_poly.type
_entity_poly.pdbx_seq_one_letter_code
_entity_poly.pdbx_strand_id
1 'polypeptide(L)'
;MLVDRRKLFTFCGSLIIPSISFGSLIRTPWQGEGPFYPDTIPKDTDNDLVKNGENSVEAGGKILILNGILVNTDSHPVNQASIEIWQ
;
A
#
# COMPACT_ATOMS: atom_id res chain seq x y z
N MET A 1 -62.78 19.55 26.50
CA MET A 1 -62.18 19.25 25.18
C MET A 1 -61.43 17.93 25.29
N LEU A 2 -62.14 16.80 25.13
CA LEU A 2 -61.56 15.47 25.27
C LEU A 2 -60.96 15.06 23.93
N VAL A 3 -59.63 14.96 23.88
CA VAL A 3 -58.91 14.49 22.70
C VAL A 3 -59.31 13.02 22.46
N ASP A 4 -59.84 12.75 21.27
CA ASP A 4 -60.24 11.39 20.88
C ASP A 4 -59.00 10.50 20.79
N ARG A 5 -58.95 9.47 21.64
CA ARG A 5 -57.90 8.44 21.69
C ARG A 5 -57.51 7.89 20.33
N ARG A 6 -58.47 7.84 19.38
CA ARG A 6 -58.21 7.37 18.01
C ARG A 6 -57.35 8.35 17.22
N LYS A 7 -57.55 9.66 17.42
CA LYS A 7 -56.75 10.72 16.79
C LYS A 7 -55.34 10.82 17.39
N LEU A 8 -55.19 10.48 18.68
CA LEU A 8 -53.89 10.46 19.36
C LEU A 8 -52.97 9.37 18.77
N PHE A 9 -53.51 8.17 18.51
CA PHE A 9 -52.72 7.07 17.93
C PHE A 9 -52.27 7.35 16.49
N THR A 10 -53.10 8.00 15.68
CA THR A 10 -52.73 8.36 14.30
C THR A 10 -51.61 9.41 14.27
N PHE A 11 -51.55 10.31 15.26
CA PHE A 11 -50.52 11.35 15.33
C PHE A 11 -49.14 10.79 15.75
N CYS A 12 -49.11 9.82 16.67
CA CYS A 12 -47.86 9.18 17.11
C CYS A 12 -47.12 8.46 15.98
N GLY A 13 -47.83 7.86 15.02
CA GLY A 13 -47.22 7.15 13.90
C GLY A 13 -46.37 8.06 12.98
N SER A 14 -46.70 9.36 12.91
CA SER A 14 -45.94 10.33 12.12
C SER A 14 -44.62 10.75 12.76
N LEU A 15 -44.45 10.57 14.08
CA LEU A 15 -43.26 10.99 14.82
C LEU A 15 -42.13 9.94 14.81
N ILE A 16 -42.38 8.75 14.27
CA ILE A 16 -41.42 7.63 14.24
C ILE A 16 -40.93 7.37 12.81
N ILE A 17 -40.94 8.39 11.93
CA ILE A 17 -40.24 8.30 10.66
C ILE A 17 -38.80 8.73 10.93
N PRO A 18 -37.82 7.81 11.03
CA PRO A 18 -36.43 8.20 11.12
C PRO A 18 -36.09 9.01 9.88
N SER A 19 -35.54 10.20 10.06
CA SER A 19 -34.97 10.99 8.98
C SER A 19 -33.84 10.18 8.34
N ILE A 20 -33.96 9.88 7.05
CA ILE A 20 -32.91 9.22 6.27
C ILE A 20 -31.81 10.26 6.08
N SER A 21 -30.73 10.16 6.85
CA SER A 21 -29.52 10.94 6.63
C SER A 21 -28.70 10.27 5.53
N PHE A 22 -28.66 10.88 4.35
CA PHE A 22 -27.69 10.50 3.33
C PHE A 22 -26.34 11.12 3.70
N GLY A 23 -25.47 10.34 4.33
CA GLY A 23 -24.09 10.75 4.58
C GLY A 23 -23.43 11.13 3.26
N SER A 24 -22.86 12.34 3.19
CA SER A 24 -22.12 12.76 2.01
C SER A 24 -20.86 11.92 1.88
N LEU A 25 -20.70 11.19 0.78
CA LEU A 25 -19.43 10.56 0.45
C LEU A 25 -18.40 11.68 0.20
N ILE A 26 -17.37 11.74 1.05
CA ILE A 26 -16.20 12.58 0.75
C ILE A 26 -15.59 11.99 -0.52
N ARG A 27 -15.46 12.83 -1.55
CA ARG A 27 -14.89 12.39 -2.81
C ARG A 27 -13.45 11.96 -2.55
N THR A 28 -13.15 10.68 -2.78
CA THR A 28 -11.76 10.19 -2.80
C THR A 28 -10.98 11.06 -3.79
N PRO A 29 -9.81 11.61 -3.41
CA PRO A 29 -9.00 12.42 -4.31
C PRO A 29 -8.79 11.70 -5.64
N TRP A 30 -8.80 12.46 -6.74
CA TRP A 30 -8.69 11.91 -8.10
C TRP A 30 -7.34 11.23 -8.36
N GLN A 31 -6.36 11.46 -7.49
CA GLN A 31 -5.04 10.85 -7.52
C GLN A 31 -4.56 10.65 -6.07
N GLY A 32 -4.06 9.45 -5.75
CA GLY A 32 -3.30 9.24 -4.52
C GLY A 32 -1.97 10.00 -4.58
N GLU A 33 -1.35 10.22 -3.42
CA GLU A 33 0.02 10.74 -3.34
C GLU A 33 0.98 9.91 -4.22
N GLY A 34 1.90 10.56 -4.93
CA GLY A 34 2.94 9.92 -5.74
C GLY A 34 3.42 10.77 -6.92
N PRO A 35 4.55 10.42 -7.55
CA PRO A 35 5.39 9.25 -7.29
C PRO A 35 6.38 9.45 -6.12
N PHE A 36 6.66 8.38 -5.39
CA PHE A 36 7.58 8.38 -4.24
C PHE A 36 9.01 7.98 -4.62
N TYR A 37 9.48 8.43 -5.79
CA TYR A 37 10.88 8.21 -6.16
C TYR A 37 11.75 9.27 -5.48
N PRO A 38 12.91 8.87 -4.93
CA PRO A 38 13.83 9.85 -4.39
C PRO A 38 14.39 10.72 -5.52
N ASP A 39 14.58 12.01 -5.25
CA ASP A 39 15.23 12.94 -6.20
C ASP A 39 16.68 12.54 -6.51
N THR A 40 17.24 11.65 -5.69
CA THR A 40 18.59 11.11 -5.83
C THR A 40 18.56 9.59 -5.73
N ILE A 41 19.24 8.92 -6.66
CA ILE A 41 19.37 7.47 -6.64
C ILE A 41 20.18 7.07 -5.39
N PRO A 42 19.68 6.15 -4.55
CA PRO A 42 20.43 5.61 -3.43
C PRO A 42 21.76 4.99 -3.90
N LYS A 43 22.77 4.98 -3.02
CA LYS A 43 24.06 4.33 -3.33
C LYS A 43 24.03 2.82 -3.06
N ASP A 44 22.90 2.17 -3.31
CA ASP A 44 22.70 0.71 -3.19
C ASP A 44 23.22 -0.04 -4.42
N THR A 45 24.41 0.33 -4.90
CA THR A 45 24.99 -0.17 -6.15
C THR A 45 25.85 -1.43 -5.97
N ASP A 46 26.02 -1.90 -4.74
CA ASP A 46 26.74 -3.15 -4.47
C ASP A 46 25.79 -4.37 -4.48
N ASN A 47 26.36 -5.55 -4.27
CA ASN A 47 25.62 -6.82 -4.28
C ASN A 47 25.26 -7.33 -2.87
N ASP A 48 25.35 -6.50 -1.84
CA ASP A 48 25.07 -6.86 -0.45
C ASP A 48 23.72 -6.29 0.03
N LEU A 49 22.66 -7.07 -0.17
CA LEU A 49 21.32 -6.71 0.32
C LEU A 49 21.18 -6.77 1.85
N VAL A 50 22.19 -7.24 2.59
CA VAL A 50 22.18 -7.23 4.07
C VAL A 50 22.54 -5.85 4.60
N LYS A 51 23.31 -5.07 3.84
CA LYS A 51 23.82 -3.74 4.24
C LYS A 51 23.53 -2.72 3.14
N ASN A 52 22.73 -1.72 3.46
CA ASN A 52 22.49 -0.62 2.51
C ASN A 52 23.56 0.48 2.66
N GLY A 53 24.64 0.38 1.88
CA GLY A 53 25.74 1.34 1.86
C GLY A 53 26.47 1.42 3.21
N GLU A 54 26.74 2.64 3.70
CA GLU A 54 27.47 2.89 4.96
C GLU A 54 26.61 2.67 6.23
N ASN A 55 25.35 2.21 6.10
CA ASN A 55 24.52 1.94 7.26
C ASN A 55 25.06 0.74 8.06
N SER A 56 25.26 0.93 9.37
CA SER A 56 25.70 -0.14 10.27
C SER A 56 24.60 -1.12 10.68
N VAL A 57 23.35 -0.87 10.26
CA VAL A 57 22.20 -1.73 10.61
C VAL A 57 22.05 -2.80 9.54
N GLU A 58 22.25 -4.06 9.94
CA GLU A 58 22.07 -5.22 9.07
C GLU A 58 20.58 -5.60 8.95
N ALA A 59 20.20 -6.13 7.78
CA ALA A 59 18.87 -6.68 7.56
C ALA A 59 18.58 -7.84 8.54
N GLY A 60 17.39 -7.82 9.14
CA GLY A 60 16.93 -8.92 9.99
C GLY A 60 16.58 -10.17 9.17
N GLY A 61 16.69 -11.35 9.78
CA GLY A 61 16.26 -12.62 9.18
C GLY A 61 17.42 -13.60 8.98
N LYS A 62 17.23 -14.56 8.06
CA LYS A 62 18.24 -15.56 7.73
C LYS A 62 19.06 -15.08 6.52
N ILE A 63 20.36 -14.89 6.74
CA ILE A 63 21.30 -14.52 5.67
C ILE A 63 21.41 -15.64 4.65
N LEU A 64 21.22 -15.30 3.37
CA LEU A 64 21.43 -16.16 2.21
C LEU A 64 22.64 -15.65 1.43
N ILE A 65 23.56 -16.54 1.11
CA ILE A 65 24.65 -16.25 0.17
C ILE A 65 24.27 -16.84 -1.19
N LEU A 66 24.08 -15.98 -2.18
CA LEU A 66 23.74 -16.36 -3.55
C LEU A 66 24.98 -16.24 -4.45
N ASN A 67 25.35 -17.31 -5.15
CA ASN A 67 26.46 -17.33 -6.10
C ASN A 67 26.07 -18.12 -7.35
N GLY A 68 26.67 -17.79 -8.50
CA GLY A 68 26.44 -18.50 -9.76
C GLY A 68 27.31 -17.97 -10.90
N ILE A 69 27.17 -18.58 -12.08
CA ILE A 69 27.82 -18.14 -13.33
C ILE A 69 26.72 -17.88 -14.35
N LEU A 70 26.73 -16.71 -14.97
CA LEU A 70 25.84 -16.39 -16.08
C LEU A 70 26.37 -17.07 -17.36
N VAL A 71 25.53 -17.88 -18.00
CA VAL A 71 25.86 -18.57 -19.26
C VAL A 71 24.85 -18.25 -20.34
N ASN A 72 25.28 -18.30 -21.61
CA ASN A 72 24.41 -18.20 -22.77
C ASN A 72 23.74 -19.55 -23.11
N THR A 73 22.95 -19.59 -24.18
CA THR A 73 22.24 -20.80 -24.64
C THR A 73 23.17 -21.95 -25.04
N ASP A 74 24.42 -21.64 -25.35
CA ASP A 74 25.45 -22.60 -25.73
C ASP A 74 26.34 -23.01 -24.55
N SER A 75 25.94 -22.68 -23.31
CA SER A 75 26.68 -22.93 -22.06
C SER A 75 28.02 -22.18 -21.93
N HIS A 76 28.22 -21.09 -22.68
CA HIS A 76 29.41 -20.25 -22.55
C HIS A 76 29.21 -19.14 -21.52
N PRO A 77 30.20 -18.84 -20.66
CA PRO A 77 30.12 -17.74 -19.71
C PRO A 77 29.91 -16.38 -20.40
N VAL A 78 29.02 -15.58 -19.85
CA VAL A 78 28.77 -14.20 -20.28
C VAL A 78 29.59 -13.26 -19.42
N ASN A 79 30.52 -12.54 -20.04
CA ASN A 79 31.36 -11.56 -19.36
C ASN A 79 30.75 -10.16 -19.44
N GLN A 80 31.09 -9.29 -18.48
CA GLN A 80 30.74 -7.85 -18.46
C GLN A 80 29.23 -7.56 -18.51
N ALA A 81 28.39 -8.50 -18.06
CA ALA A 81 26.97 -8.25 -17.86
C ALA A 81 26.72 -7.48 -16.57
N SER A 82 25.78 -6.54 -16.59
CA SER A 82 25.19 -5.98 -15.38
C SER A 82 24.10 -6.93 -14.88
N ILE A 83 24.11 -7.23 -13.58
CA ILE A 83 23.11 -8.07 -12.93
C ILE A 83 22.50 -7.26 -11.80
N GLU A 84 21.19 -7.04 -11.86
CA GLU A 84 20.42 -6.31 -10.85
C GLU A 84 19.55 -7.31 -10.05
N ILE A 85 19.50 -7.13 -8.73
CA ILE A 85 18.70 -7.95 -7.81
C ILE A 85 17.89 -7.06 -6.86
N TRP A 86 16.68 -7.47 -6.52
CA TRP A 86 15.78 -6.80 -5.58
C TRP A 86 14.96 -7.83 -4.80
N GLN A 87 14.37 -7.44 -3.66
CA GLN A 87 13.44 -8.24 -2.86
C GLN A 87 12.24 -7.41 -2.41
#